data_AF-A0ABD3XDU9-F1
#
_entry.id   AF-A0ABD3XDU9-F1
#
_cell.length_a   1.000
_cell.length_b   1.000
_cell.length_c   1.000
_cell.angle_alpha   90.00
_cell.angle_beta   90.00
_cell.angle_gamma   90.00
#
_symmetry.space_group_name_H-M   'P 1'
#
loop_
_entity.id
_entity.type
_entity.pdbx_description
1 polymer ?
#
loop_
_entity_poly.entity_id
_entity_poly.type
_entity_poly.pdbx_seq_one_letter_code
_entity_poly.pdbx_strand_id
1 'polypeptide(L)'
;MCSFDCNHDVVAGYGMCIFECNHDVVAGYGMCSFDCNNDVVAGYGMCIFECNHDVVAGYGMCSFDCNHDVVAGYGMCIFEWNHDVVAGYGMCSFDCNHDVVAGYGMCSFDCNRDVVAGYGMCSFGL
;
A
#
# COMPACT_ATOMS: atom_id res chain seq x y z
N MET A 1 -21.04 7.92 1.19
CA MET A 1 -20.48 6.57 0.98
C MET A 1 -20.75 6.22 -0.47
N CYS A 2 -19.72 5.91 -1.23
CA CYS A 2 -19.80 5.57 -2.65
C CYS A 2 -19.33 4.12 -2.84
N SER A 3 -19.86 3.45 -3.85
CA SER A 3 -19.42 2.11 -4.27
C SER A 3 -19.27 2.13 -5.78
N PHE A 4 -18.12 1.68 -6.28
CA PHE A 4 -17.82 1.60 -7.70
C PHE A 4 -17.52 0.14 -8.03
N ASP A 5 -18.32 -0.43 -8.92
CA ASP A 5 -18.11 -1.74 -9.52
C ASP A 5 -17.94 -1.49 -11.03
N CYS A 6 -16.71 -1.61 -11.53
CA CYS A 6 -16.34 -1.11 -12.86
C CYS A 6 -15.31 -2.02 -13.56
N ASN A 7 -15.52 -2.21 -14.87
CA ASN A 7 -14.52 -2.83 -15.75
C ASN A 7 -13.55 -1.80 -16.38
N HIS A 8 -13.53 -0.56 -15.90
CA HIS A 8 -12.75 0.54 -16.44
C HIS A 8 -12.19 1.38 -15.30
N ASP A 9 -11.32 2.33 -15.65
CA ASP A 9 -10.66 3.18 -14.68
C ASP A 9 -11.64 4.06 -13.89
N VAL A 10 -11.36 4.25 -12.61
CA VAL A 10 -12.19 5.06 -11.71
C VAL A 10 -11.36 6.16 -11.06
N VAL A 11 -11.91 7.37 -11.04
CA VAL A 11 -11.32 8.50 -10.32
C VAL A 11 -12.31 9.05 -9.30
N ALA A 12 -11.90 9.09 -8.04
CA ALA A 12 -12.68 9.66 -6.94
C ALA A 12 -11.88 10.72 -6.19
N GLY A 13 -12.44 11.92 -6.06
CA GLY A 13 -11.74 13.04 -5.42
C GLY A 13 -11.70 12.97 -3.89
N TYR A 14 -12.86 12.86 -3.25
CA TYR A 14 -12.97 12.90 -1.79
C TYR A 14 -14.10 12.01 -1.29
N GLY A 15 -13.90 11.24 -0.22
CA GLY A 15 -15.00 10.60 0.50
C GLY A 15 -14.71 9.26 1.15
N MET A 16 -15.79 8.56 1.51
CA MET A 16 -15.75 7.16 1.93
C MET A 16 -16.20 6.30 0.76
N CYS A 17 -15.30 5.51 0.18
CA CYS A 17 -15.54 4.81 -1.08
C CYS A 17 -15.07 3.36 -1.02
N ILE A 18 -15.78 2.49 -1.72
CA ILE A 18 -15.36 1.11 -2.01
C ILE A 18 -15.21 1.02 -3.53
N PHE A 19 -14.10 0.44 -3.99
CA PHE A 19 -13.79 0.22 -5.39
C PHE A 19 -13.57 -1.26 -5.63
N GLU A 20 -14.37 -1.86 -6.50
CA GLU A 20 -14.20 -3.20 -7.03
C GLU A 20 -14.00 -3.03 -8.54
N CYS A 21 -12.76 -3.04 -9.00
CA CYS A 21 -12.41 -2.60 -10.34
C CYS A 21 -11.41 -3.53 -11.03
N ASN A 22 -11.65 -3.84 -12.31
CA ASN A 22 -10.71 -4.65 -13.07
C ASN A 22 -9.50 -3.87 -13.59
N HIS A 23 -9.59 -2.54 -13.60
CA HIS A 23 -8.54 -1.64 -14.08
C HIS A 23 -8.21 -0.59 -13.01
N ASP A 24 -7.63 0.53 -13.41
CA ASP A 24 -6.89 1.40 -12.51
C ASP A 24 -7.82 2.28 -11.66
N VAL A 25 -7.47 2.47 -10.40
CA VAL A 25 -8.25 3.33 -9.49
C VAL A 25 -7.38 4.44 -8.93
N VAL A 26 -7.86 5.68 -9.06
CA VAL A 26 -7.26 6.86 -8.44
C VAL A 26 -8.20 7.46 -7.41
N ALA A 27 -7.79 7.47 -6.15
CA ALA A 27 -8.51 8.12 -5.06
C ALA A 27 -7.70 9.28 -4.48
N GLY A 28 -8.33 10.44 -4.33
CA GLY A 28 -7.70 11.63 -3.77
C GLY A 28 -7.57 11.56 -2.24
N TYR A 29 -8.67 11.83 -1.53
CA TYR A 29 -8.68 11.91 -0.08
C TYR A 29 -9.84 11.12 0.56
N GLY A 30 -9.56 10.34 1.60
CA GLY A 30 -10.60 9.87 2.51
C GLY A 30 -10.40 8.46 3.07
N MET A 31 -11.50 7.73 3.23
CA MET A 31 -11.47 6.34 3.68
C MET A 31 -11.84 5.45 2.51
N CYS A 32 -10.93 4.62 2.05
CA CYS A 32 -11.13 3.84 0.83
C CYS A 32 -10.79 2.37 1.03
N SER A 33 -11.57 1.50 0.39
CA SER A 33 -11.23 0.09 0.21
C SER A 33 -11.14 -0.17 -1.28
N PHE A 34 -10.05 -0.81 -1.71
CA PHE A 34 -9.79 -1.13 -3.10
C PHE A 34 -9.64 -2.64 -3.22
N ASP A 35 -10.46 -3.24 -4.07
CA ASP A 35 -10.28 -4.58 -4.63
C ASP A 35 -10.07 -4.38 -6.13
N CYS A 36 -8.82 -4.48 -6.57
CA CYS A 36 -8.44 -4.10 -7.93
C CYS A 36 -7.48 -5.09 -8.58
N ASN A 37 -7.72 -5.42 -9.84
CA ASN A 37 -6.84 -6.34 -10.56
C ASN A 37 -5.55 -5.69 -11.08
N ASN A 38 -5.55 -4.39 -11.36
CA ASN A 38 -4.35 -3.67 -11.83
C ASN A 38 -3.88 -2.69 -10.76
N ASP A 39 -3.81 -1.40 -11.11
CA ASP A 39 -3.05 -0.43 -10.36
C ASP A 39 -3.96 0.46 -9.51
N VAL A 40 -3.52 0.76 -8.29
CA VAL A 40 -4.24 1.68 -7.40
C VAL A 40 -3.35 2.81 -6.94
N VAL A 41 -3.83 4.05 -7.09
CA VAL A 41 -3.20 5.25 -6.56
C VAL A 41 -4.12 5.91 -5.54
N ALA A 42 -3.68 5.99 -4.29
CA ALA A 42 -4.37 6.73 -3.25
C ALA A 42 -3.53 7.91 -2.76
N GLY A 43 -4.14 9.10 -2.66
CA GLY A 43 -3.47 10.31 -2.21
C GLY A 43 -3.32 10.37 -0.69
N TYR A 44 -4.40 10.60 0.04
CA TYR A 44 -4.37 10.82 1.49
C TYR A 44 -5.52 10.11 2.22
N GLY A 45 -5.23 9.40 3.31
CA GLY A 45 -6.24 9.01 4.29
C GLY A 45 -6.07 7.61 4.85
N MET A 46 -7.17 6.91 5.06
CA MET A 46 -7.17 5.53 5.55
C MET A 46 -7.57 4.58 4.43
N CYS A 47 -6.68 3.70 4.03
CA CYS A 47 -6.89 2.87 2.85
C CYS A 47 -6.60 1.39 3.13
N ILE A 48 -7.41 0.53 2.54
CA ILE A 48 -7.17 -0.91 2.47
C ILE A 48 -7.07 -1.26 0.99
N PHE A 49 -6.00 -1.92 0.60
CA PHE A 49 -5.72 -2.32 -0.77
C PHE A 49 -5.62 -3.84 -0.84
N GLU A 50 -6.47 -4.45 -1.65
CA GLU A 50 -6.37 -5.83 -2.10
C GLU A 50 -6.15 -5.73 -3.61
N CYS A 51 -4.90 -5.88 -4.05
CA CYS A 51 -4.53 -5.59 -5.43
C CYS A 51 -3.57 -6.63 -6.03
N ASN A 52 -3.81 -6.99 -7.29
CA ASN A 52 -2.97 -8.00 -7.94
C ASN A 52 -1.68 -7.46 -8.54
N HIS A 53 -1.60 -6.17 -8.88
CA HIS A 53 -0.39 -5.55 -9.45
C HIS A 53 0.17 -4.49 -8.51
N ASP A 54 0.08 -3.21 -8.90
CA ASP A 54 0.87 -2.16 -8.27
C ASP A 54 0.00 -1.23 -7.42
N VAL A 55 0.51 -0.86 -6.24
CA VAL A 55 -0.17 0.11 -5.38
C VAL A 55 0.75 1.25 -5.01
N VAL A 56 0.27 2.47 -5.21
CA VAL A 56 0.91 3.71 -4.76
C VAL A 56 0.02 4.42 -3.75
N ALA A 57 0.48 4.51 -2.50
CA ALA A 57 -0.17 5.29 -1.46
C ALA A 57 0.67 6.50 -1.07
N GLY A 58 0.06 7.67 -1.02
CA GLY A 58 0.72 8.91 -0.62
C GLY A 58 0.91 9.02 0.89
N TYR A 59 -0.14 9.41 1.60
CA TYR A 59 -0.08 9.78 3.01
C TYR A 59 -1.21 9.15 3.84
N GLY A 60 -0.89 8.50 4.95
CA GLY A 60 -1.89 8.14 5.97
C GLY A 60 -1.73 6.75 6.58
N MET A 61 -2.85 6.09 6.85
CA MET A 61 -2.88 4.75 7.43
C MET A 61 -3.30 3.76 6.35
N CYS A 62 -2.43 2.83 6.00
CA CYS A 62 -2.67 1.94 4.88
C CYS A 62 -2.43 0.47 5.27
N SER A 63 -3.30 -0.41 4.77
CA SER A 63 -3.09 -1.85 4.78
C SER A 63 -3.03 -2.32 3.35
N PHE A 64 -1.99 -3.06 2.99
CA PHE A 64 -1.78 -3.57 1.65
C PHE A 64 -1.69 -5.09 1.70
N ASP A 65 -2.56 -5.73 0.93
CA ASP A 65 -2.47 -7.13 0.53
C ASP A 65 -2.28 -7.12 -0.99
N CYS A 66 -1.03 -7.28 -1.45
CA CYS A 66 -0.69 -7.09 -2.85
C CYS A 66 0.28 -8.17 -3.37
N ASN A 67 0.12 -8.55 -4.64
CA ASN A 67 0.94 -9.60 -5.23
C ASN A 67 2.25 -9.11 -5.88
N HIS A 68 2.33 -7.86 -6.32
CA HIS A 68 3.52 -7.32 -6.98
C HIS A 68 4.14 -6.19 -6.15
N ASP A 69 4.00 -4.95 -6.60
CA ASP A 69 4.82 -3.84 -6.12
C ASP A 69 3.99 -2.87 -5.29
N VAL A 70 4.50 -2.47 -4.12
CA VAL A 70 3.87 -1.44 -3.30
C VAL A 70 4.82 -0.30 -3.01
N VAL A 71 4.36 0.92 -3.28
CA VAL A 71 5.04 2.15 -2.90
C VAL A 71 4.16 2.91 -1.91
N ALA A 72 4.61 3.01 -0.66
CA ALA A 72 3.97 3.89 0.33
C ALA A 72 4.86 5.10 0.64
N GLY A 73 4.27 6.29 0.62
CA GLY A 73 4.96 7.53 0.92
C GLY A 73 5.19 7.71 2.41
N TYR A 74 4.16 8.17 3.13
CA TYR A 74 4.26 8.61 4.51
C TYR A 74 3.12 8.09 5.38
N GLY A 75 3.44 7.49 6.53
CA GLY A 75 2.46 7.24 7.59
C GLY A 75 2.60 5.89 8.28
N MET A 76 1.48 5.25 8.58
CA MET A 76 1.46 3.92 9.21
C MET A 76 1.01 2.89 8.21
N CYS A 77 1.85 1.90 7.93
CA CYS A 77 1.59 0.93 6.87
C CYS A 77 1.75 -0.51 7.37
N ILE A 78 0.77 -1.34 7.06
CA ILE A 78 0.80 -2.80 7.21
C ILE A 78 0.65 -3.40 5.82
N PHE A 79 1.32 -4.51 5.60
CA PHE A 79 2.10 -4.63 4.41
C PHE A 79 2.35 -6.14 4.27
N GLU A 80 1.49 -6.82 3.53
CA GLU A 80 1.51 -8.26 3.25
C GLU A 80 1.66 -8.44 1.72
N TRP A 81 2.77 -9.03 1.23
CA TRP A 81 3.00 -9.20 -0.22
C TRP A 81 4.01 -10.28 -0.62
N ASN A 82 4.11 -10.46 -1.94
CA ASN A 82 4.96 -11.45 -2.59
C ASN A 82 6.24 -10.92 -3.25
N HIS A 83 6.29 -9.70 -3.78
CA HIS A 83 7.48 -9.15 -4.47
C HIS A 83 8.13 -7.97 -3.74
N ASP A 84 8.00 -6.74 -4.24
CA ASP A 84 8.89 -5.64 -3.91
C ASP A 84 8.14 -4.50 -3.23
N VAL A 85 8.67 -3.99 -2.12
CA VAL A 85 8.07 -2.83 -1.45
C VAL A 85 9.04 -1.72 -1.14
N VAL A 86 8.58 -0.51 -1.43
CA VAL A 86 9.25 0.73 -1.08
C VAL A 86 8.38 1.53 -0.12
N ALA A 87 8.83 1.68 1.12
CA ALA A 87 8.22 2.55 2.10
C ALA A 87 9.09 3.78 2.35
N GLY A 88 8.51 4.98 2.25
CA GLY A 88 9.21 6.23 2.45
C GLY A 88 9.49 6.52 3.93
N TYR A 89 8.47 6.99 4.65
CA TYR A 89 8.60 7.51 6.01
C TYR A 89 7.47 7.06 6.93
N GLY A 90 7.79 6.52 8.11
CA GLY A 90 6.83 6.35 9.19
C GLY A 90 6.96 5.03 9.94
N MET A 91 5.81 4.45 10.34
CA MET A 91 5.76 3.20 11.09
C MET A 91 5.25 2.09 10.18
N CYS A 92 6.08 1.12 9.86
CA CYS A 92 5.75 0.11 8.86
C CYS A 92 6.02 -1.30 9.38
N SER A 93 5.11 -2.23 9.11
CA SER A 93 5.27 -3.65 9.42
C SER A 93 5.18 -4.45 8.14
N PHE A 94 6.27 -5.07 7.73
CA PHE A 94 6.42 -5.77 6.46
C PHE A 94 6.40 -7.28 6.73
N ASP A 95 5.46 -7.99 6.13
CA ASP A 95 5.44 -9.45 6.02
C ASP A 95 5.55 -9.81 4.54
N CYS A 96 6.69 -10.39 4.15
CA CYS A 96 7.00 -10.51 2.73
C CYS A 96 7.89 -11.66 2.29
N ASN A 97 7.74 -12.04 1.02
CA ASN A 97 8.55 -13.10 0.42
C ASN A 97 9.82 -12.63 -0.29
N HIS A 98 9.94 -11.34 -0.64
CA HIS A 98 11.03 -10.79 -1.45
C HIS A 98 11.63 -9.52 -0.85
N ASP A 99 11.77 -8.45 -1.63
CA ASP A 99 12.71 -7.39 -1.38
C ASP A 99 12.00 -6.17 -0.80
N VAL A 100 12.60 -5.58 0.23
CA VAL A 100 12.01 -4.43 0.92
C VAL A 100 13.02 -3.31 1.07
N VAL A 101 12.59 -2.11 0.68
CA VAL A 101 13.30 -0.86 0.92
C VAL A 101 12.46 0.02 1.83
N ALA A 102 12.93 0.25 3.05
CA ALA A 102 12.33 1.22 3.95
C ALA A 102 13.25 2.43 4.12
N GLY A 103 12.72 3.63 3.94
CA GLY A 103 13.47 4.88 4.04
C GLY A 103 13.76 5.28 5.48
N TYR A 104 12.77 5.82 6.18
CA TYR A 104 12.94 6.43 7.50
C TYR A 104 11.82 6.07 8.47
N GLY A 105 12.16 5.73 9.71
CA GLY A 105 11.17 5.60 10.80
C GLY A 105 11.29 4.34 11.64
N MET A 106 10.17 3.74 12.01
CA MET A 106 10.15 2.48 12.78
C MET A 106 9.62 1.37 11.90
N CYS A 107 10.42 0.31 11.73
CA CYS A 107 10.08 -0.78 10.83
C CYS A 107 10.21 -2.12 11.54
N SER A 108 9.30 -3.04 11.24
CA SER A 108 9.43 -4.45 11.57
C SER A 108 9.36 -5.25 10.29
N PHE A 109 10.37 -6.07 10.01
CA PHE A 109 10.44 -6.89 8.82
C PHE A 109 10.36 -8.36 9.20
N ASP A 110 9.43 -9.09 8.62
CA ASP A 110 9.42 -10.54 8.55
C ASP A 110 9.49 -10.88 7.05
N CYS A 111 10.73 -11.02 6.55
CA CYS A 111 10.96 -11.11 5.11
C CYS A 111 11.98 -12.19 4.77
N ASN A 112 11.68 -12.95 3.72
CA ASN A 112 12.48 -14.13 3.35
C ASN A 112 13.77 -13.82 2.57
N ARG A 113 13.92 -12.61 2.02
CA ARG A 113 14.98 -12.28 1.06
C ARG A 113 15.83 -11.07 1.45
N ASP A 114 15.74 -9.95 0.73
CA ASP A 114 16.64 -8.81 0.91
C ASP A 114 15.90 -7.63 1.56
N VAL A 115 16.46 -7.08 2.64
CA VAL A 115 15.90 -5.88 3.30
C VAL A 115 16.96 -4.79 3.38
N VAL A 116 16.61 -3.63 2.81
CA VAL A 116 17.36 -2.38 2.92
C VAL A 116 16.58 -1.42 3.79
N ALA A 117 17.07 -1.16 4.99
CA ALA A 117 16.54 -0.14 5.87
C ALA A 117 17.47 1.08 5.89
N GLY A 118 16.89 2.27 5.71
CA GLY A 118 17.60 3.54 5.80
C GLY A 118 17.80 3.96 7.25
N TYR A 119 17.18 5.06 7.66
CA TYR A 119 17.41 5.68 8.96
C TYR A 119 16.24 5.45 9.91
N GLY A 120 16.46 4.69 10.98
CA GLY A 120 15.44 4.50 11.99
C GLY A 120 15.66 3.27 12.86
N MET A 121 14.64 2.91 13.61
CA MET A 121 14.64 1.70 14.44
C MET A 121 13.98 0.57 13.66
N CYS A 122 14.78 -0.42 13.26
CA CYS A 122 14.31 -1.55 12.48
C CYS A 122 14.52 -2.84 13.27
N SER A 123 13.47 -3.66 13.35
CA SER A 123 13.53 -5.03 13.83
C SER A 123 13.42 -5.98 12.65
N PHE A 124 14.23 -7.03 12.66
CA PHE A 124 14.23 -8.08 11.64
C PHE A 124 13.87 -9.40 12.32
N GLY A 125 12.68 -9.92 12.02
CA GLY A 125 12.29 -11.29 12.30
C GLY A 125 13.01 -12.21 11.32
N LEU A 126 13.65 -13.24 11.86
CA LEU A 126 14.30 -14.35 11.14
C LEU A 126 13.72 -15.66 11.66
#